data_AF-A0A6I2YAB7-F1
#
_entry.id   AF-A0A6I2YAB7-F1
#
_cell.length_a   1.000
_cell.length_b   1.000
_cell.length_c   1.000
_cell.angle_alpha   90.00
_cell.angle_beta   90.00
_cell.angle_gamma   90.00
#
_symmetry.space_group_name_H-M   'P 1'
#
loop_
_entity.id
_entity.type
_entity.pdbx_description
1 polymer ?
#
loop_
_entity_poly.entity_id
_entity_poly.type
_entity_poly.pdbx_seq_one_letter_code
_entity_poly.pdbx_strand_id
1 'polypeptide(L)'
;MTGILRHQRPALWGLVTALLCALSLTACGGSTLLGGSGASSTGYPEVATKNTTRVGGGTTADRAAAVSLAVWPGAGQRPSSVALLPGDWQSALAATPLAAPPFKAAFLMANDGIPDSTQSALDALDPTGVKSSQGVKRIRVGGADDPGDSSQITADYPAALADAVDQSRDAAGAHMTNSVVVVGTTGPEWAVPAGAWAARSGDPVLFAEKDALPQPTVAAIRRHGRPLILLLAPISGVSVAVEKQLQANGDVVRITGKNPTEAAIAFARFRDGDRGWGLTDPGHGFIFYNQDNPMDGIISSPLSAAGTWAATIPLPSDGPLPTSLDQYLRDVQPGFRDDPTRSVYNHGWLMGNTDSISQETQANLDRLLEMVPANERMNP
;
A
#
# COMPACT_ATOMS: atom_id res chain seq x y z
N MET A 1 15.16 81.76 51.71
CA MET A 1 16.15 81.13 50.82
C MET A 1 15.43 80.68 49.56
N THR A 2 15.74 81.34 48.44
CA THR A 2 15.84 80.76 47.07
C THR A 2 15.04 79.48 46.81
N GLY A 3 14.04 79.38 45.94
CA GLY A 3 13.67 80.16 44.76
C GLY A 3 13.52 79.20 43.55
N ILE A 4 12.61 79.52 42.62
CA ILE A 4 12.76 79.34 41.16
C ILE A 4 12.62 77.87 40.65
N LEU A 5 11.83 77.45 39.65
CA LEU A 5 11.07 78.06 38.54
C LEU A 5 10.14 76.98 37.93
N ARG A 6 9.01 77.44 37.34
CA ARG A 6 8.36 77.09 36.03
C ARG A 6 8.62 75.69 35.40
N HIS A 7 7.68 75.02 34.72
CA HIS A 7 6.72 75.49 33.73
C HIS A 7 5.74 74.35 33.34
N GLN A 8 4.47 74.71 33.14
CA GLN A 8 3.49 74.23 32.14
C GLN A 8 3.79 72.96 31.30
N ARG A 9 2.79 72.07 31.15
CA ARG A 9 1.83 72.10 30.02
C ARG A 9 0.73 71.01 30.09
N PRO A 10 -0.39 71.19 29.35
CA PRO A 10 -1.63 70.44 29.48
C PRO A 10 -1.86 69.36 28.41
N ALA A 11 -2.87 68.52 28.69
CA ALA A 11 -3.91 67.96 27.82
C ALA A 11 -3.55 67.35 26.43
N LEU A 12 -3.69 66.03 26.39
CA LEU A 12 -4.57 65.26 25.48
C LEU A 12 -4.78 65.82 24.07
N TRP A 13 -4.05 65.32 23.08
CA TRP A 13 -4.55 65.11 21.71
C TRP A 13 -4.02 63.75 21.22
N GLY A 14 -4.93 62.96 20.65
CA GLY A 14 -4.71 61.56 20.32
C GLY A 14 -3.76 61.32 19.16
N LEU A 15 -3.13 60.15 19.19
CA LEU A 15 -2.54 59.50 18.04
C LEU A 15 -2.65 57.99 18.26
N VAL A 16 -3.57 57.38 17.52
CA VAL A 16 -3.65 55.94 17.29
C VAL A 16 -2.45 55.58 16.44
N THR A 17 -1.46 54.93 17.03
CA THR A 17 -0.35 54.30 16.29
C THR A 17 -0.49 52.80 16.49
N ALA A 18 -0.99 52.11 15.48
CA ALA A 18 -1.02 50.67 15.41
C ALA A 18 0.43 50.14 15.42
N LEU A 19 0.82 49.50 16.52
CA LEU A 19 2.06 48.75 16.61
C LEU A 19 1.84 47.44 15.84
N LEU A 20 2.40 47.33 14.63
CA LEU A 20 2.57 46.04 13.97
C LEU A 20 3.58 45.22 14.79
N CYS A 21 3.09 44.33 15.64
CA CYS A 21 3.87 43.18 16.11
C CYS A 21 4.03 42.20 14.94
N ALA A 22 5.13 42.35 14.20
CA ALA A 22 5.63 41.28 13.32
C ALA A 22 6.22 40.17 14.20
N LEU A 23 5.36 39.25 14.63
CA LEU A 23 5.78 37.94 15.12
C LEU A 23 6.24 37.12 13.91
N SER A 24 7.54 37.14 13.62
CA SER A 24 8.18 36.14 12.78
C SER A 24 8.15 34.80 13.53
N LEU A 25 7.08 34.03 13.31
CA LEU A 25 7.05 32.59 13.56
C LEU A 25 7.99 31.94 12.54
N THR A 26 9.26 31.79 12.92
CA THR A 26 10.14 30.79 12.32
C THR A 26 9.56 29.41 12.66
N ALA A 27 8.78 28.87 11.72
CA ALA A 27 8.40 27.47 11.73
C ALA A 27 9.68 26.63 11.63
N CYS A 28 10.09 26.00 12.73
CA CYS A 28 11.06 24.92 12.71
C CYS A 28 10.47 23.75 11.91
N GLY A 29 11.30 23.16 11.05
CA GLY A 29 10.93 22.11 10.12
C GLY A 29 10.27 20.91 10.82
N GLY A 30 9.04 20.63 10.42
CA GLY A 30 8.42 19.32 10.55
C GLY A 30 8.27 18.75 9.15
N SER A 31 8.87 17.59 8.91
CA SER A 31 8.75 16.84 7.67
C SER A 31 7.28 16.55 7.40
N THR A 32 6.75 17.07 6.30
CA THR A 32 5.36 16.89 5.88
C THR A 32 5.17 15.44 5.39
N LEU A 33 4.90 14.52 6.32
CA LEU A 33 4.73 13.09 6.04
C LEU A 33 3.54 12.78 5.11
N LEU A 34 2.57 13.70 5.03
CA LEU A 34 1.56 13.71 4.00
C LEU A 34 1.86 14.93 3.12
N GLY A 35 2.57 14.72 2.01
CA GLY A 35 2.91 15.77 1.04
C GLY A 35 1.68 16.60 0.69
N GLY A 36 1.56 17.74 1.35
CA GLY A 36 0.41 18.63 1.27
C GLY A 36 0.91 20.05 1.36
N SER A 37 1.60 20.51 0.30
CA SER A 37 1.45 21.91 -0.08
C SER A 37 0.01 22.04 -0.60
N GLY A 38 -0.94 22.22 0.32
CA GLY A 38 -2.35 22.41 0.03
C GLY A 38 -2.59 23.72 -0.71
N ALA A 39 -2.26 23.71 -2.00
CA ALA A 39 -2.78 24.56 -3.07
C ALA A 39 -2.02 24.16 -4.34
N SER A 40 -2.54 23.17 -5.06
CA SER A 40 -2.41 23.25 -6.52
C SER A 40 -2.95 24.62 -6.92
N SER A 41 -2.29 25.33 -7.84
CA SER A 41 -2.75 26.65 -8.33
C SER A 41 -4.17 26.63 -8.93
N THR A 42 -4.73 25.42 -9.07
CA THR A 42 -6.05 25.10 -9.61
C THR A 42 -7.14 24.94 -8.55
N GLY A 43 -6.81 24.91 -7.25
CA GLY A 43 -7.80 24.68 -6.17
C GLY A 43 -8.35 23.25 -6.09
N TYR A 44 -7.78 22.30 -6.86
CA TYR A 44 -8.15 20.90 -6.84
C TYR A 44 -7.69 20.23 -5.54
N PRO A 45 -8.56 19.49 -4.81
CA PRO A 45 -8.20 18.84 -3.55
C PRO A 45 -7.40 17.55 -3.81
N GLU A 46 -6.14 17.71 -4.21
CA GLU A 46 -5.27 16.62 -4.68
C GLU A 46 -5.15 15.44 -3.71
N VAL A 47 -5.06 15.73 -2.40
CA VAL A 47 -4.88 14.72 -1.35
C VAL A 47 -6.14 13.84 -1.19
N ALA A 48 -7.33 14.41 -1.34
CA ALA A 48 -8.57 13.68 -1.14
C ALA A 48 -9.69 14.26 -1.99
N THR A 49 -10.30 13.39 -2.79
CA THR A 49 -11.58 13.68 -3.45
C THR A 49 -12.69 12.94 -2.71
N LYS A 50 -13.89 12.85 -3.28
CA LYS A 50 -15.05 12.24 -2.63
C LYS A 50 -14.83 10.76 -2.30
N ASN A 51 -14.24 10.01 -3.22
CA ASN A 51 -14.07 8.55 -3.15
C ASN A 51 -12.61 8.10 -3.19
N THR A 52 -11.66 9.04 -3.26
CA THR A 52 -10.23 8.68 -3.33
C THR A 52 -9.36 9.44 -2.34
N THR A 53 -8.30 8.77 -1.89
CA THR A 53 -7.22 9.34 -1.07
C THR A 53 -5.88 9.10 -1.75
N ARG A 54 -5.11 10.17 -1.95
CA ARG A 54 -3.78 10.12 -2.56
C ARG A 54 -2.68 10.11 -1.51
N VAL A 55 -1.72 9.22 -1.68
CA VAL A 55 -0.46 9.18 -0.95
C VAL A 55 0.65 9.62 -1.91
N GLY A 56 0.83 10.95 -2.01
CA GLY A 56 1.77 11.57 -2.94
C GLY A 56 3.23 11.35 -2.57
N GLY A 57 3.64 11.88 -1.40
CA GLY A 57 4.99 11.79 -0.83
C GLY A 57 6.11 12.33 -1.73
N GLY A 58 7.24 12.76 -1.17
CA GLY A 58 8.41 13.13 -1.97
C GLY A 58 9.18 11.90 -2.45
N THR A 59 9.22 10.85 -1.62
CA THR A 59 9.97 9.63 -1.85
C THR A 59 9.14 8.38 -1.52
N THR A 60 9.62 7.19 -1.94
CA THR A 60 9.04 5.90 -1.56
C THR A 60 9.02 5.72 -0.03
N ALA A 61 10.04 6.22 0.68
CA ALA A 61 10.09 6.17 2.14
C ALA A 61 8.98 7.02 2.79
N ASP A 62 8.75 8.23 2.27
CA ASP A 62 7.67 9.09 2.75
C ASP A 62 6.30 8.47 2.51
N ARG A 63 6.09 7.85 1.34
CA ARG A 63 4.85 7.13 1.04
C ARG A 63 4.65 5.91 1.92
N ALA A 64 5.71 5.14 2.21
CA ALA A 64 5.62 3.98 3.10
C ALA A 64 5.28 4.39 4.54
N ALA A 65 5.89 5.47 5.03
CA ALA A 65 5.56 6.09 6.31
C ALA A 65 4.10 6.56 6.34
N ALA A 66 3.64 7.27 5.31
CA ALA A 66 2.28 7.75 5.20
C ALA A 66 1.25 6.61 5.19
N VAL A 67 1.47 5.55 4.39
CA VAL A 67 0.62 4.36 4.38
C VAL A 67 0.58 3.72 5.77
N SER A 68 1.75 3.53 6.39
CA SER A 68 1.83 2.88 7.69
C SER A 68 1.04 3.64 8.76
N LEU A 69 1.12 4.98 8.75
CA LEU A 69 0.36 5.84 9.67
C LEU A 69 -1.13 5.93 9.31
N ALA A 70 -1.51 5.75 8.04
CA ALA A 70 -2.91 5.66 7.65
C ALA A 70 -3.55 4.34 8.11
N VAL A 71 -2.81 3.23 8.02
CA VAL A 71 -3.24 1.91 8.50
C VAL A 71 -3.24 1.85 10.03
N TRP A 72 -2.26 2.49 10.67
CA TRP A 72 -2.06 2.49 12.12
C TRP A 72 -2.02 3.93 12.65
N PRO A 73 -3.18 4.61 12.77
CA PRO A 73 -3.25 6.03 13.14
C PRO A 73 -2.88 6.32 14.60
N GLY A 74 -2.54 5.31 15.40
CA GLY A 74 -2.24 5.44 16.82
C GLY A 74 -3.46 5.26 17.73
N ALA A 75 -3.41 5.87 18.92
CA ALA A 75 -4.49 5.80 19.93
C ALA A 75 -4.97 4.37 20.28
N GLY A 76 -4.03 3.42 20.41
CA GLY A 76 -4.31 2.00 20.67
C GLY A 76 -4.41 1.13 19.41
N GLN A 77 -4.48 1.73 18.22
CA GLN A 77 -4.39 1.04 16.93
C GLN A 77 -2.93 1.01 16.46
N ARG A 78 -2.13 0.16 17.12
CA ARG A 78 -0.69 0.00 16.86
C ARG A 78 -0.42 -1.33 16.18
N PRO A 79 0.57 -1.41 15.27
CA PRO A 79 0.96 -2.68 14.69
C PRO A 79 1.60 -3.61 15.74
N SER A 80 1.68 -4.90 15.44
CA SER A 80 2.43 -5.84 16.27
C SER A 80 3.93 -5.79 15.96
N SER A 81 4.31 -5.57 14.72
CA SER A 81 5.69 -5.32 14.31
C SER A 81 5.80 -4.27 13.20
N VAL A 82 7.02 -3.89 12.86
CA VAL A 82 7.35 -3.14 11.65
C VAL A 82 8.30 -4.00 10.81
N ALA A 83 7.99 -4.18 9.52
CA ALA A 83 8.90 -4.76 8.56
C ALA A 83 9.64 -3.62 7.83
N LEU A 84 10.97 -3.64 7.93
CA LEU A 84 11.86 -2.74 7.23
C LEU A 84 12.21 -3.38 5.89
N LEU A 85 11.83 -2.69 4.82
CA LEU A 85 11.91 -3.18 3.45
C LEU A 85 13.15 -2.61 2.74
N PRO A 86 13.84 -3.42 1.93
CA PRO A 86 14.92 -2.96 1.06
C PRO A 86 14.34 -2.28 -0.19
N GLY A 87 15.22 -1.67 -0.98
CA GLY A 87 14.84 -1.01 -2.24
C GLY A 87 14.55 -1.98 -3.40
N ASP A 88 14.84 -3.27 -3.25
CA ASP A 88 14.56 -4.28 -4.27
C ASP A 88 13.13 -4.81 -4.16
N TRP A 89 12.40 -4.80 -5.28
CA TRP A 89 10.97 -5.11 -5.27
C TRP A 89 10.69 -6.57 -4.96
N GLN A 90 11.58 -7.50 -5.33
CA GLN A 90 11.35 -8.92 -5.05
C GLN A 90 11.38 -9.20 -3.54
N SER A 91 12.37 -8.69 -2.81
CA SER A 91 12.44 -8.87 -1.36
C SER A 91 11.32 -8.11 -0.64
N ALA A 92 11.00 -6.91 -1.10
CA ALA A 92 9.87 -6.16 -0.55
C ALA A 92 8.53 -6.89 -0.79
N LEU A 93 8.32 -7.47 -1.97
CA LEU A 93 7.13 -8.26 -2.28
C LEU A 93 7.08 -9.56 -1.45
N ALA A 94 8.22 -10.25 -1.27
CA ALA A 94 8.32 -11.42 -0.42
C ALA A 94 7.91 -11.15 1.03
N ALA A 95 8.11 -9.92 1.52
CA ALA A 95 7.76 -9.49 2.86
C ALA A 95 6.26 -9.25 3.08
N THR A 96 5.48 -9.09 2.00
CA THR A 96 4.06 -8.70 2.08
C THR A 96 3.17 -9.58 2.98
N PRO A 97 3.38 -10.91 3.10
CA PRO A 97 2.61 -11.73 4.05
C PRO A 97 2.79 -11.34 5.52
N LEU A 98 3.83 -10.59 5.88
CA LEU A 98 4.06 -10.12 7.26
C LEU A 98 3.02 -9.07 7.71
N ALA A 99 2.29 -8.44 6.78
CA ALA A 99 1.19 -7.55 7.14
C ALA A 99 -0.01 -8.32 7.76
N ALA A 100 -0.12 -9.62 7.50
CA ALA A 100 -1.16 -10.46 8.11
C ALA A 100 -0.82 -10.83 9.56
N PRO A 101 -1.81 -11.24 10.38
CA PRO A 101 -1.55 -11.88 11.67
C PRO A 101 -0.61 -13.09 11.53
N PRO A 102 0.24 -13.37 12.54
CA PRO A 102 0.34 -12.68 13.83
C PRO A 102 1.22 -11.42 13.82
N PHE A 103 1.96 -11.17 12.73
CA PHE A 103 2.93 -10.08 12.66
C PHE A 103 2.28 -8.71 12.55
N LYS A 104 1.16 -8.60 11.81
CA LYS A 104 0.42 -7.34 11.61
C LYS A 104 1.37 -6.18 11.29
N ALA A 105 2.34 -6.44 10.41
CA ALA A 105 3.46 -5.54 10.21
C ALA A 105 3.05 -4.28 9.46
N ALA A 106 3.49 -3.12 9.94
CA ALA A 106 3.57 -1.91 9.14
C ALA A 106 4.83 -1.96 8.25
N PHE A 107 4.82 -1.33 7.08
CA PHE A 107 5.92 -1.38 6.11
C PHE A 107 6.60 -0.03 6.01
N LEU A 108 7.90 0.01 6.29
CA LEU A 108 8.73 1.20 6.14
C LEU A 108 9.97 0.88 5.32
N MET A 109 10.47 1.87 4.59
CA MET A 109 11.68 1.72 3.78
C MET A 109 12.93 1.90 4.63
N ALA A 110 13.92 1.04 4.42
CA ALA A 110 15.25 1.19 5.02
C ALA A 110 16.32 0.70 4.04
N ASN A 111 16.33 1.30 2.85
CA ASN A 111 17.38 1.09 1.86
C ASN A 111 18.51 2.11 2.12
N ASP A 112 19.69 1.61 2.44
CA ASP A 112 20.89 2.42 2.73
C ASP A 112 20.79 3.29 4.00
N GLY A 113 20.34 2.66 5.08
CA GLY A 113 20.11 3.29 6.38
C GLY A 113 18.62 3.55 6.65
N ILE A 114 18.33 4.25 7.73
CA ILE A 114 16.96 4.63 8.11
C ILE A 114 16.70 6.09 7.69
N PRO A 115 15.79 6.34 6.72
CA PRO A 115 15.34 7.70 6.38
C PRO A 115 14.62 8.39 7.54
N ASP A 116 14.66 9.72 7.58
CA ASP A 116 13.98 10.53 8.62
C ASP A 116 12.47 10.24 8.71
N SER A 117 11.80 10.03 7.56
CA SER A 117 10.39 9.68 7.52
C SER A 117 10.12 8.29 8.08
N THR A 118 11.01 7.33 7.84
CA THR A 118 10.97 6.00 8.47
C THR A 118 11.19 6.11 9.99
N GLN A 119 12.18 6.87 10.45
CA GLN A 119 12.42 7.03 11.89
C GLN A 119 11.22 7.68 12.59
N SER A 120 10.68 8.76 12.02
CA SER A 120 9.50 9.44 12.56
C SER A 120 8.28 8.52 12.62
N ALA A 121 8.08 7.69 11.59
CA ALA A 121 7.01 6.70 11.58
C ALA A 121 7.25 5.57 12.59
N LEU A 122 8.48 5.07 12.75
CA LEU A 122 8.81 4.06 13.77
C LEU A 122 8.41 4.54 15.18
N ASP A 123 8.75 5.79 15.51
CA ASP A 123 8.46 6.38 16.80
C ASP A 123 6.95 6.54 17.02
N ALA A 124 6.22 6.97 15.99
CA ALA A 124 4.76 7.15 16.06
C ALA A 124 3.99 5.82 16.10
N LEU A 125 4.45 4.81 15.35
CA LEU A 125 3.82 3.49 15.30
C LEU A 125 3.98 2.72 16.60
N ASP A 126 5.17 2.81 17.22
CA ASP A 126 5.54 2.13 18.47
C ASP A 126 5.03 0.67 18.47
N PRO A 127 5.66 -0.27 17.74
CA PRO A 127 5.14 -1.64 17.62
C PRO A 127 4.99 -2.35 18.98
N THR A 128 3.89 -3.10 19.13
CA THR A 128 3.52 -3.74 20.41
C THR A 128 4.31 -5.02 20.71
N GLY A 129 4.88 -5.66 19.70
CA GLY A 129 5.62 -6.91 19.80
C GLY A 129 4.75 -8.13 19.46
N VAL A 130 5.28 -9.04 18.64
CA VAL A 130 4.61 -10.28 18.24
C VAL A 130 4.79 -11.34 19.32
N LYS A 131 3.72 -11.66 20.06
CA LYS A 131 3.77 -12.57 21.22
C LYS A 131 4.24 -13.98 20.88
N SER A 132 3.81 -14.52 19.74
CA SER A 132 4.23 -15.86 19.27
C SER A 132 5.67 -15.89 18.74
N SER A 133 6.33 -14.74 18.64
CA SER A 133 7.71 -14.60 18.19
C SER A 133 8.52 -13.78 19.19
N GLN A 134 8.46 -14.16 20.48
CA GLN A 134 9.30 -13.58 21.55
C GLN A 134 9.23 -12.04 21.68
N GLY A 135 8.11 -11.42 21.28
CA GLY A 135 7.93 -9.97 21.37
C GLY A 135 8.64 -9.18 20.28
N VAL A 136 8.99 -9.80 19.15
CA VAL A 136 9.62 -9.12 18.00
C VAL A 136 8.82 -7.89 17.58
N LYS A 137 9.51 -6.75 17.50
CA LYS A 137 8.95 -5.44 17.17
C LYS A 137 9.38 -4.92 15.80
N ARG A 138 10.61 -5.22 15.38
CA ARG A 138 11.17 -4.79 14.10
C ARG A 138 11.80 -5.97 13.40
N ILE A 139 11.57 -6.07 12.10
CA ILE A 139 12.03 -7.15 11.23
C ILE A 139 12.70 -6.52 10.02
N ARG A 140 14.00 -6.69 9.88
CA ARG A 140 14.71 -6.41 8.63
C ARG A 140 14.50 -7.54 7.65
N VAL A 141 14.11 -7.20 6.43
CA VAL A 141 13.91 -8.16 5.35
C VAL A 141 14.99 -8.00 4.28
N GLY A 142 15.62 -9.09 3.89
CA GLY A 142 16.67 -9.10 2.86
C GLY A 142 17.81 -8.14 3.20
N GLY A 143 18.11 -7.24 2.27
CA GLY A 143 19.17 -6.23 2.39
C GLY A 143 18.78 -4.95 3.13
N ALA A 144 17.65 -4.90 3.83
CA ALA A 144 17.24 -3.73 4.60
C ALA A 144 18.23 -3.43 5.74
N ASP A 145 18.51 -2.14 5.96
CA ASP A 145 19.41 -1.68 7.02
C ASP A 145 18.63 -1.23 8.27
N ASP A 146 19.18 -1.51 9.45
CA ASP A 146 18.68 -1.02 10.74
C ASP A 146 19.84 -1.13 11.73
N PRO A 147 20.41 0.01 12.17
CA PRO A 147 21.46 0.00 13.17
C PRO A 147 20.96 -0.34 14.58
N GLY A 148 19.64 -0.46 14.79
CA GLY A 148 19.04 -0.79 16.07
C GLY A 148 18.71 -2.28 16.25
N ASP A 149 18.12 -2.60 17.41
CA ASP A 149 17.64 -3.95 17.74
C ASP A 149 16.47 -4.38 16.84
N SER A 150 16.76 -5.26 15.89
CA SER A 150 15.82 -5.83 14.92
C SER A 150 16.13 -7.30 14.67
N SER A 151 15.07 -8.10 14.52
CA SER A 151 15.20 -9.44 13.96
C SER A 151 15.47 -9.36 12.47
N GLN A 152 16.07 -10.39 11.91
CA GLN A 152 16.40 -10.44 10.48
C GLN A 152 15.81 -11.67 9.83
N ILE A 153 15.16 -11.47 8.68
CA ILE A 153 14.82 -12.53 7.73
C ILE A 153 15.61 -12.23 6.46
N THR A 154 16.58 -13.07 6.15
CA THR A 154 17.47 -12.86 5.01
C THR A 154 17.78 -14.17 4.29
N ALA A 155 18.11 -14.07 3.02
CA ALA A 155 18.57 -15.18 2.18
C ALA A 155 19.33 -14.62 0.98
N ASP A 156 20.05 -15.50 0.27
CA ASP A 156 20.95 -15.10 -0.82
C ASP A 156 20.23 -14.61 -2.09
N TYR A 157 18.96 -14.97 -2.29
CA TYR A 157 18.18 -14.60 -3.48
C TYR A 157 16.65 -14.66 -3.23
N PRO A 158 15.82 -14.04 -4.09
CA PRO A 158 14.40 -13.85 -3.83
C PRO A 158 13.57 -15.08 -3.48
N ALA A 159 13.76 -16.20 -4.18
CA ALA A 159 12.99 -17.41 -3.90
C ALA A 159 13.36 -18.02 -2.53
N ALA A 160 14.63 -17.96 -2.13
CA ALA A 160 15.06 -18.39 -0.81
C ALA A 160 14.55 -17.44 0.28
N LEU A 161 14.49 -16.13 0.00
CA LEU A 161 13.95 -15.16 0.95
C LEU A 161 12.44 -15.35 1.16
N ALA A 162 11.69 -15.56 0.09
CA ALA A 162 10.26 -15.86 0.16
C ALA A 162 9.97 -17.12 1.00
N ASP A 163 10.78 -18.18 0.82
CA ASP A 163 10.70 -19.37 1.66
C ASP A 163 11.03 -19.07 3.14
N ALA A 164 12.04 -18.24 3.41
CA ALA A 164 12.38 -17.82 4.77
C ALA A 164 11.27 -16.98 5.45
N VAL A 165 10.58 -16.12 4.69
CA VAL A 165 9.39 -15.40 5.20
C VAL A 165 8.27 -16.40 5.52
N ASP A 166 8.00 -17.36 4.64
CA ASP A 166 6.97 -18.38 4.85
C ASP A 166 7.26 -19.23 6.10
N GLN A 167 8.49 -19.71 6.27
CA GLN A 167 8.93 -20.44 7.47
C GLN A 167 8.78 -19.61 8.74
N SER A 168 9.15 -18.32 8.69
CA SER A 168 9.02 -17.42 9.84
C SER A 168 7.56 -17.24 10.28
N ARG A 169 6.63 -17.26 9.31
CA ARG A 169 5.20 -17.17 9.58
C ARG A 169 4.61 -18.45 10.10
N ASP A 170 4.98 -19.60 9.52
CA ASP A 170 4.60 -20.91 10.02
C ASP A 170 5.07 -21.11 11.47
N ALA A 171 6.34 -20.78 11.76
CA ALA A 171 6.90 -20.85 13.11
C ALA A 171 6.18 -19.93 14.12
N ALA A 172 5.59 -18.82 13.66
CA ALA A 172 4.80 -17.92 14.49
C ALA A 172 3.34 -18.38 14.69
N GLY A 173 2.94 -19.52 14.11
CA GLY A 173 1.58 -20.07 14.17
C GLY A 173 0.59 -19.30 13.29
N ALA A 174 1.04 -18.76 12.15
CA ALA A 174 0.16 -18.04 11.24
C ALA A 174 -0.89 -18.95 10.61
N HIS A 175 -2.13 -18.45 10.52
CA HIS A 175 -3.16 -19.06 9.68
C HIS A 175 -2.95 -18.66 8.21
N MET A 176 -3.15 -19.59 7.29
CA MET A 176 -3.08 -19.37 5.83
C MET A 176 -4.26 -20.07 5.15
N THR A 177 -4.67 -19.62 3.96
CA THR A 177 -5.88 -20.13 3.28
C THR A 177 -5.65 -21.45 2.52
N ASN A 178 -4.53 -22.14 2.81
CA ASN A 178 -4.04 -23.28 2.04
C ASN A 178 -3.88 -22.95 0.54
N SER A 179 -3.45 -21.71 0.25
CA SER A 179 -3.08 -21.23 -1.07
C SER A 179 -1.69 -20.61 -1.02
N VAL A 180 -1.02 -20.59 -2.17
CA VAL A 180 0.27 -19.93 -2.35
C VAL A 180 0.20 -19.12 -3.63
N VAL A 181 0.80 -17.93 -3.64
CA VAL A 181 0.91 -17.12 -4.86
C VAL A 181 2.29 -17.32 -5.45
N VAL A 182 2.36 -17.67 -6.73
CA VAL A 182 3.62 -17.78 -7.47
C VAL A 182 3.68 -16.68 -8.51
N VAL A 183 4.75 -15.90 -8.51
CA VAL A 183 5.01 -14.81 -9.46
C VAL A 183 6.32 -15.06 -10.22
N GLY A 184 6.50 -14.36 -11.34
CA GLY A 184 7.78 -14.35 -12.05
C GLY A 184 8.85 -13.56 -11.28
N THR A 185 10.13 -13.89 -11.48
CA THR A 185 11.27 -13.08 -11.00
C THR A 185 11.47 -11.79 -11.79
N THR A 186 10.74 -11.62 -12.89
CA THR A 186 10.71 -10.45 -13.77
C THR A 186 9.27 -10.00 -14.02
N GLY A 187 9.08 -8.77 -14.51
CA GLY A 187 7.75 -8.20 -14.75
C GLY A 187 7.02 -7.85 -13.44
N PRO A 188 7.57 -6.94 -12.61
CA PRO A 188 6.99 -6.58 -11.31
C PRO A 188 5.53 -6.13 -11.42
N GLU A 189 5.13 -5.48 -12.51
CA GLU A 189 3.77 -5.03 -12.77
C GLU A 189 2.73 -6.17 -12.79
N TRP A 190 3.14 -7.39 -13.10
CA TRP A 190 2.29 -8.59 -13.01
C TRP A 190 2.28 -9.21 -11.61
N ALA A 191 3.36 -9.00 -10.85
CA ALA A 191 3.61 -9.65 -9.56
C ALA A 191 3.04 -8.86 -8.38
N VAL A 192 3.09 -7.53 -8.42
CA VAL A 192 2.69 -6.63 -7.31
C VAL A 192 1.27 -6.89 -6.78
N PRO A 193 0.24 -7.20 -7.59
CA PRO A 193 -1.09 -7.55 -7.05
C PRO A 193 -1.08 -8.70 -6.05
N ALA A 194 -0.10 -9.62 -6.12
CA ALA A 194 0.08 -10.69 -5.13
C ALA A 194 0.29 -10.15 -3.71
N GLY A 195 0.95 -8.99 -3.57
CA GLY A 195 1.31 -8.42 -2.27
C GLY A 195 0.10 -8.03 -1.43
N ALA A 196 -0.90 -7.43 -2.07
CA ALA A 196 -2.17 -7.10 -1.42
C ALA A 196 -2.92 -8.34 -0.93
N TRP A 197 -2.98 -9.39 -1.75
CA TRP A 197 -3.59 -10.65 -1.33
C TRP A 197 -2.82 -11.29 -0.17
N ALA A 198 -1.50 -11.34 -0.26
CA ALA A 198 -0.65 -11.89 0.78
C ALA A 198 -0.77 -11.13 2.11
N ALA A 199 -0.85 -9.79 2.06
CA ALA A 199 -1.08 -8.98 3.24
C ALA A 199 -2.43 -9.28 3.91
N ARG A 200 -3.48 -9.55 3.12
CA ARG A 200 -4.82 -9.92 3.62
C ARG A 200 -4.88 -11.35 4.16
N SER A 201 -4.47 -12.31 3.35
CA SER A 201 -4.65 -13.75 3.57
C SER A 201 -3.58 -14.35 4.47
N GLY A 202 -2.39 -13.76 4.45
CA GLY A 202 -1.21 -14.41 4.97
C GLY A 202 -0.72 -15.57 4.11
N ASP A 203 -1.08 -15.66 2.83
CA ASP A 203 -0.48 -16.65 1.95
C ASP A 203 0.91 -16.19 1.47
N PRO A 204 1.88 -17.09 1.28
CA PRO A 204 3.21 -16.70 0.82
C PRO A 204 3.20 -16.26 -0.65
N VAL A 205 4.05 -15.27 -0.97
CA VAL A 205 4.40 -14.91 -2.36
C VAL A 205 5.73 -15.54 -2.71
N LEU A 206 5.72 -16.53 -3.59
CA LEU A 206 6.87 -17.31 -4.01
C LEU A 206 7.28 -16.94 -5.44
N PHE A 207 8.54 -17.24 -5.80
CA PHE A 207 9.10 -16.85 -7.09
C PHE A 207 9.40 -18.04 -8.00
N ALA A 208 9.12 -17.87 -9.28
CA ALA A 208 9.55 -18.77 -10.34
C ALA A 208 10.32 -17.98 -11.40
N GLU A 209 11.31 -18.60 -12.01
CA GLU A 209 11.98 -18.04 -13.18
C GLU A 209 11.19 -18.42 -14.44
N LYS A 210 11.55 -17.79 -15.57
CA LYS A 210 10.92 -18.05 -16.86
C LYS A 210 10.89 -19.54 -17.19
N ASP A 211 12.03 -20.21 -17.05
CA ASP A 211 12.23 -21.59 -17.51
C ASP A 211 12.73 -22.53 -16.41
N ALA A 212 12.79 -22.05 -15.16
CA ALA A 212 13.23 -22.83 -14.01
C ALA A 212 12.32 -22.60 -12.79
N LEU A 213 12.06 -23.67 -12.05
CA LEU A 213 11.37 -23.61 -10.76
C LEU A 213 12.40 -23.77 -9.63
N PRO A 214 12.68 -22.70 -8.84
CA PRO A 214 13.65 -22.78 -7.76
C PRO A 214 13.25 -23.81 -6.69
N GLN A 215 14.25 -24.52 -6.13
CA GLN A 215 14.01 -25.50 -5.05
C GLN A 215 13.37 -24.90 -3.79
N PRO A 216 13.72 -23.68 -3.33
CA PRO A 216 13.02 -23.06 -2.20
C PRO A 216 11.52 -22.88 -2.44
N THR A 217 11.12 -22.54 -3.67
CA THR A 217 9.70 -22.44 -4.05
C THR A 217 9.00 -23.79 -3.97
N VAL A 218 9.64 -24.87 -4.44
CA VAL A 218 9.10 -26.23 -4.30
C VAL A 218 8.96 -26.63 -2.82
N ALA A 219 9.96 -26.32 -2.01
CA ALA A 219 9.95 -26.61 -0.57
C ALA A 219 8.80 -25.88 0.14
N ALA A 220 8.61 -24.60 -0.16
CA ALA A 220 7.51 -23.82 0.38
C ALA A 220 6.14 -24.39 -0.02
N ILE A 221 5.92 -24.67 -1.32
CA ILE A 221 4.65 -25.26 -1.79
C ILE A 221 4.33 -26.56 -1.04
N ARG A 222 5.33 -27.43 -0.84
CA ARG A 222 5.14 -28.73 -0.16
C ARG A 222 4.87 -28.60 1.33
N ARG A 223 5.34 -27.53 1.99
CA ARG A 223 5.01 -27.23 3.40
C ARG A 223 3.51 -27.05 3.58
N HIS A 224 2.84 -26.50 2.57
CA HIS A 224 1.39 -26.36 2.48
C HIS A 224 0.69 -27.61 1.94
N GLY A 225 1.40 -28.75 1.85
CA GLY A 225 0.87 -30.01 1.35
C GLY A 225 0.63 -30.00 -0.16
N ARG A 226 -0.61 -29.72 -0.56
CA ARG A 226 -1.04 -29.60 -1.98
C ARG A 226 -1.97 -28.39 -2.11
N PRO A 227 -1.42 -27.16 -2.00
CA PRO A 227 -2.23 -25.95 -2.01
C PRO A 227 -2.79 -25.64 -3.40
N LEU A 228 -3.72 -24.69 -3.46
CA LEU A 228 -4.01 -23.97 -4.70
C LEU A 228 -2.86 -22.99 -4.97
N ILE A 229 -2.26 -23.09 -6.15
CA ILE A 229 -1.18 -22.25 -6.64
C ILE A 229 -1.77 -21.20 -7.56
N LEU A 230 -1.80 -19.96 -7.10
CA LEU A 230 -2.24 -18.80 -7.87
C LEU A 230 -1.04 -18.27 -8.64
N LEU A 231 -0.94 -18.61 -9.92
CA LEU A 231 0.19 -18.22 -10.77
C LEU A 231 -0.09 -16.87 -11.46
N LEU A 232 0.48 -15.80 -10.91
CA LEU A 232 0.37 -14.43 -11.42
C LEU A 232 1.59 -14.11 -12.29
N ALA A 233 1.54 -14.60 -13.52
CA ALA A 233 2.55 -14.29 -14.54
C ALA A 233 2.03 -14.59 -15.95
N PRO A 234 2.42 -13.80 -16.97
CA PRO A 234 2.25 -14.20 -18.36
C PRO A 234 3.21 -15.35 -18.71
N ILE A 235 2.96 -16.04 -19.82
CA ILE A 235 3.83 -17.12 -20.31
C ILE A 235 5.26 -16.62 -20.61
N SER A 236 5.41 -15.33 -20.94
CA SER A 236 6.71 -14.69 -21.14
C SER A 236 7.54 -14.62 -19.85
N GLY A 237 6.90 -14.50 -18.68
CA GLY A 237 7.54 -14.43 -17.36
C GLY A 237 7.68 -15.77 -16.64
N VAL A 238 6.73 -16.69 -16.82
CA VAL A 238 6.79 -18.09 -16.32
C VAL A 238 6.22 -19.02 -17.38
N SER A 239 7.06 -19.87 -17.97
CA SER A 239 6.67 -20.72 -19.10
C SER A 239 5.65 -21.80 -18.72
N VAL A 240 5.01 -22.37 -19.75
CA VAL A 240 4.12 -23.53 -19.58
C VAL A 240 4.88 -24.75 -19.03
N ALA A 241 6.19 -24.85 -19.28
CA ALA A 241 7.00 -25.93 -18.73
C ALA A 241 7.17 -25.79 -17.21
N VAL A 242 7.38 -24.57 -16.71
CA VAL A 242 7.44 -24.30 -15.26
C VAL A 242 6.06 -24.48 -14.62
N GLU A 243 4.98 -24.08 -15.28
CA GLU A 243 3.62 -24.33 -14.81
C GLU A 243 3.33 -25.83 -14.62
N LYS A 244 3.78 -26.69 -15.54
CA LYS A 244 3.68 -28.15 -15.38
C LYS A 244 4.48 -28.67 -14.18
N GLN A 245 5.61 -28.05 -13.85
CA GLN A 245 6.37 -28.40 -12.64
C GLN A 245 5.62 -27.99 -11.37
N LEU A 246 4.94 -26.82 -11.38
CA LEU A 246 4.08 -26.38 -10.29
C LEU A 246 2.90 -27.35 -10.09
N GLN A 247 2.27 -27.81 -11.17
CA GLN A 247 1.15 -28.78 -11.14
C GLN A 247 1.51 -30.12 -10.48
N ALA A 248 2.80 -30.48 -10.45
CA ALA A 248 3.25 -31.67 -9.73
C ALA A 248 3.22 -31.51 -8.20
N ASN A 249 3.08 -30.27 -7.69
CA ASN A 249 3.14 -29.95 -6.26
C ASN A 249 1.84 -29.33 -5.72
N GLY A 250 0.89 -28.96 -6.57
CA GLY A 250 -0.41 -28.38 -6.17
C GLY A 250 -1.32 -28.13 -7.38
N ASP A 251 -2.54 -27.67 -7.13
CA ASP A 251 -3.47 -27.33 -8.20
C ASP A 251 -3.15 -25.91 -8.71
N VAL A 252 -2.87 -25.73 -10.00
CA VAL A 252 -2.42 -24.45 -10.53
C VAL A 252 -3.55 -23.75 -11.27
N VAL A 253 -3.79 -22.49 -10.91
CA VAL A 253 -4.60 -21.54 -11.69
C VAL A 253 -3.71 -20.39 -12.12
N ARG A 254 -3.41 -20.30 -13.41
CA ARG A 254 -2.75 -19.13 -13.97
C ARG A 254 -3.75 -17.99 -14.13
N ILE A 255 -3.49 -16.88 -13.47
CA ILE A 255 -4.30 -15.66 -13.56
C ILE A 255 -3.48 -14.64 -14.34
N THR A 256 -3.97 -14.26 -15.50
CA THR A 256 -3.28 -13.36 -16.43
C THR A 256 -4.28 -12.58 -17.29
N GLY A 257 -3.77 -11.71 -18.15
CA GLY A 257 -4.54 -10.84 -19.03
C GLY A 257 -3.66 -10.36 -20.18
N LYS A 258 -4.19 -9.53 -21.08
CA LYS A 258 -3.41 -9.00 -22.21
C LYS A 258 -2.33 -8.01 -21.75
N ASN A 259 -2.54 -7.40 -20.60
CA ASN A 259 -1.67 -6.42 -19.96
C ASN A 259 -1.77 -6.57 -18.42
N PRO A 260 -0.87 -5.91 -17.66
CA PRO A 260 -0.84 -6.01 -16.20
C PRO A 260 -2.16 -5.59 -15.54
N THR A 261 -2.80 -4.53 -16.03
CA THR A 261 -4.09 -4.06 -15.52
C THR A 261 -5.18 -5.12 -15.67
N GLU A 262 -5.32 -5.73 -16.85
CA GLU A 262 -6.29 -6.82 -17.08
C GLU A 262 -5.99 -8.05 -16.22
N ALA A 263 -4.72 -8.40 -16.00
CA ALA A 263 -4.34 -9.50 -15.12
C ALA A 263 -4.71 -9.22 -13.65
N ALA A 264 -4.49 -7.98 -13.19
CA ALA A 264 -4.88 -7.57 -11.84
C ALA A 264 -6.40 -7.55 -11.66
N ILE A 265 -7.16 -7.14 -12.68
CA ILE A 265 -8.64 -7.22 -12.68
C ILE A 265 -9.08 -8.69 -12.63
N ALA A 266 -8.47 -9.57 -13.42
CA ALA A 266 -8.77 -11.00 -13.37
C ALA A 266 -8.48 -11.57 -11.96
N PHE A 267 -7.40 -11.13 -11.31
CA PHE A 267 -7.09 -11.53 -9.95
C PHE A 267 -8.06 -10.98 -8.90
N ALA A 268 -8.48 -9.72 -9.04
CA ALA A 268 -9.46 -9.11 -8.16
C ALA A 268 -10.83 -9.83 -8.23
N ARG A 269 -11.23 -10.31 -9.42
CA ARG A 269 -12.46 -11.09 -9.60
C ARG A 269 -12.33 -12.54 -9.13
N PHE A 270 -11.14 -13.12 -9.18
CA PHE A 270 -10.93 -14.53 -8.90
C PHE A 270 -11.30 -14.89 -7.46
N ARG A 271 -12.03 -16.00 -7.28
CA ARG A 271 -12.35 -16.59 -5.99
C ARG A 271 -12.55 -18.11 -6.12
N ASP A 272 -11.94 -18.84 -5.20
CA ASP A 272 -12.12 -20.27 -4.99
C ASP A 272 -12.20 -20.55 -3.48
N GLY A 273 -13.42 -20.61 -2.94
CA GLY A 273 -13.66 -20.72 -1.51
C GLY A 273 -13.22 -19.46 -0.76
N ASP A 274 -12.31 -19.61 0.19
CA ASP A 274 -11.67 -18.52 0.94
C ASP A 274 -10.42 -17.97 0.24
N ARG A 275 -10.03 -18.54 -0.92
CA ARG A 275 -8.82 -18.17 -1.68
C ARG A 275 -9.16 -17.19 -2.79
N GLY A 276 -8.35 -16.16 -2.95
CA GLY A 276 -8.61 -15.06 -3.88
C GLY A 276 -9.62 -14.03 -3.38
N TRP A 277 -9.71 -12.95 -4.15
CA TRP A 277 -10.42 -11.75 -3.80
C TRP A 277 -11.94 -11.90 -3.87
N GLY A 278 -12.48 -12.20 -5.06
CA GLY A 278 -13.92 -12.29 -5.32
C GLY A 278 -14.63 -10.94 -5.39
N LEU A 279 -13.95 -9.88 -5.80
CA LEU A 279 -14.51 -8.54 -5.94
C LEU A 279 -15.34 -8.46 -7.22
N THR A 280 -16.58 -8.96 -7.13
CA THR A 280 -17.52 -9.03 -8.27
C THR A 280 -18.83 -8.29 -8.01
N ASP A 281 -18.94 -7.67 -6.84
CA ASP A 281 -20.08 -6.89 -6.38
C ASP A 281 -19.59 -5.53 -5.84
N PRO A 282 -20.46 -4.60 -5.44
CA PRO A 282 -20.03 -3.31 -4.92
C PRO A 282 -19.56 -3.33 -3.47
N GLY A 283 -18.83 -2.29 -3.06
CA GLY A 283 -18.42 -2.08 -1.67
C GLY A 283 -16.99 -2.49 -1.37
N HIS A 284 -16.05 -2.10 -2.25
CA HIS A 284 -14.68 -2.60 -2.24
C HIS A 284 -13.63 -1.49 -2.26
N GLY A 285 -12.49 -1.75 -1.62
CA GLY A 285 -11.30 -0.92 -1.71
C GLY A 285 -10.46 -1.27 -2.94
N PHE A 286 -9.74 -0.28 -3.46
CA PHE A 286 -8.74 -0.45 -4.51
C PHE A 286 -7.48 0.35 -4.18
N ILE A 287 -6.33 -0.19 -4.57
CA ILE A 287 -5.04 0.50 -4.56
C ILE A 287 -4.61 0.67 -6.01
N PHE A 288 -4.45 1.91 -6.44
CA PHE A 288 -3.97 2.27 -7.76
C PHE A 288 -2.56 2.82 -7.66
N TYR A 289 -1.65 2.30 -8.49
CA TYR A 289 -0.28 2.77 -8.57
C TYR A 289 0.18 2.80 -10.03
N ASN A 290 1.14 3.66 -10.36
CA ASN A 290 1.75 3.66 -11.68
C ASN A 290 2.67 2.43 -11.83
N GLN A 291 2.45 1.62 -12.86
CA GLN A 291 3.18 0.36 -13.08
C GLN A 291 4.71 0.51 -13.16
N ASP A 292 5.21 1.70 -13.53
CA ASP A 292 6.65 2.00 -13.56
C ASP A 292 7.26 2.18 -12.16
N ASN A 293 6.41 2.33 -11.14
CA ASN A 293 6.79 2.48 -9.74
C ASN A 293 6.27 1.30 -8.89
N PRO A 294 6.74 0.07 -9.12
CA PRO A 294 6.18 -1.13 -8.48
C PRO A 294 6.26 -1.13 -6.96
N MET A 295 7.25 -0.46 -6.38
CA MET A 295 7.38 -0.30 -4.93
C MET A 295 6.16 0.39 -4.31
N ASP A 296 5.51 1.31 -5.02
CA ASP A 296 4.34 2.02 -4.52
C ASP A 296 3.14 1.08 -4.29
N GLY A 297 2.99 0.05 -5.12
CA GLY A 297 2.00 -1.01 -4.92
C GLY A 297 2.39 -2.01 -3.82
N ILE A 298 3.69 -2.22 -3.58
CA ILE A 298 4.17 -3.15 -2.55
C ILE A 298 4.02 -2.53 -1.15
N ILE A 299 4.51 -1.30 -0.95
CA ILE A 299 4.47 -0.62 0.36
C ILE A 299 3.04 -0.33 0.81
N SER A 300 2.08 -0.28 -0.12
CA SER A 300 0.65 -0.09 0.15
C SER A 300 -0.10 -1.37 0.51
N SER A 301 0.53 -2.54 0.39
CA SER A 301 -0.09 -3.84 0.70
C SER A 301 -0.78 -3.89 2.08
N PRO A 302 -0.28 -3.27 3.18
CA PRO A 302 -0.97 -3.28 4.47
C PRO A 302 -2.39 -2.67 4.46
N LEU A 303 -2.74 -1.80 3.51
CA LEU A 303 -4.12 -1.31 3.31
C LEU A 303 -5.10 -2.45 2.95
N SER A 304 -4.57 -3.56 2.45
CA SER A 304 -5.31 -4.77 2.11
C SER A 304 -5.62 -5.64 3.33
N ALA A 305 -4.85 -5.46 4.41
CA ALA A 305 -5.02 -6.17 5.68
C ALA A 305 -5.94 -5.43 6.67
N ALA A 306 -6.15 -4.13 6.46
CA ALA A 306 -6.88 -3.25 7.38
C ALA A 306 -8.12 -2.62 6.73
N GLY A 307 -9.30 -3.05 7.19
CA GLY A 307 -10.59 -2.40 6.94
C GLY A 307 -11.15 -2.56 5.52
N THR A 308 -10.55 -1.90 4.53
CA THR A 308 -11.12 -1.76 3.18
C THR A 308 -10.78 -2.91 2.22
N TRP A 309 -9.90 -3.83 2.64
CA TRP A 309 -9.50 -5.04 1.89
C TRP A 309 -9.23 -4.72 0.42
N ALA A 310 -8.36 -3.75 0.20
CA ALA A 310 -8.20 -3.15 -1.11
C ALA A 310 -7.41 -4.03 -2.07
N ALA A 311 -7.94 -4.30 -3.26
CA ALA A 311 -7.18 -4.99 -4.30
C ALA A 311 -6.28 -4.02 -5.08
N THR A 312 -5.05 -4.45 -5.40
CA THR A 312 -4.08 -3.62 -6.11
C THR A 312 -4.22 -3.75 -7.62
N ILE A 313 -4.37 -2.61 -8.31
CA ILE A 313 -4.53 -2.49 -9.76
C ILE A 313 -3.41 -1.57 -10.31
N PRO A 314 -2.49 -2.06 -11.15
CA PRO A 314 -1.53 -1.22 -11.84
C PRO A 314 -2.23 -0.34 -12.87
N LEU A 315 -1.85 0.92 -12.90
CA LEU A 315 -2.20 1.87 -13.94
C LEU A 315 -1.07 1.95 -14.97
N PRO A 316 -1.39 2.08 -16.27
CA PRO A 316 -0.39 2.42 -17.27
C PRO A 316 0.35 3.71 -16.94
N SER A 317 1.58 3.79 -17.42
CA SER A 317 2.50 4.90 -17.15
C SER A 317 2.03 6.22 -17.76
N ASP A 318 1.33 6.13 -18.89
CA ASP A 318 0.81 7.25 -19.64
C ASP A 318 -0.56 6.92 -20.26
N GLY A 319 -1.20 7.97 -20.76
CA GLY A 319 -2.49 7.85 -21.45
C GLY A 319 -3.70 7.80 -20.53
N PRO A 320 -4.89 7.66 -21.14
CA PRO A 320 -6.15 7.64 -20.40
C PRO A 320 -6.32 6.34 -19.60
N LEU A 321 -7.26 6.37 -18.65
CA LEU A 321 -7.66 5.18 -17.90
C LEU A 321 -8.05 4.03 -18.87
N PRO A 322 -7.50 2.81 -18.71
CA PRO A 322 -7.85 1.69 -19.57
C PRO A 322 -9.34 1.41 -19.60
N THR A 323 -9.88 1.14 -20.79
CA THR A 323 -11.31 0.78 -20.94
C THR A 323 -11.69 -0.45 -20.13
N SER A 324 -10.80 -1.43 -20.01
CA SER A 324 -11.02 -2.62 -19.18
C SER A 324 -11.18 -2.28 -17.69
N LEU A 325 -10.46 -1.27 -17.21
CA LEU A 325 -10.57 -0.79 -15.83
C LEU A 325 -11.83 0.05 -15.62
N ASP A 326 -12.17 0.94 -16.55
CA ASP A 326 -13.45 1.67 -16.50
C ASP A 326 -14.65 0.70 -16.46
N GLN A 327 -14.66 -0.31 -17.33
CA GLN A 327 -15.71 -1.34 -17.35
C GLN A 327 -15.75 -2.14 -16.05
N TYR A 328 -14.60 -2.59 -15.55
CA TYR A 328 -14.55 -3.33 -14.28
C TYR A 328 -15.10 -2.50 -13.12
N LEU A 329 -14.68 -1.25 -12.98
CA LEU A 329 -15.14 -0.40 -11.88
C LEU A 329 -16.64 -0.08 -11.98
N ARG A 330 -17.20 -0.03 -13.19
CA ARG A 330 -18.67 0.07 -13.39
C ARG A 330 -19.41 -1.19 -12.95
N ASP A 331 -18.87 -2.37 -13.24
CA ASP A 331 -19.48 -3.64 -12.82
C ASP A 331 -19.60 -3.74 -11.30
N VAL A 332 -18.58 -3.25 -10.58
CA VAL A 332 -18.53 -3.22 -9.11
C VAL A 332 -18.93 -1.86 -8.52
N GLN A 333 -19.51 -0.97 -9.32
CA GLN A 333 -19.90 0.36 -8.83
C GLN A 333 -21.06 0.20 -7.83
N PRO A 334 -21.15 0.98 -6.74
CA PRO A 334 -22.30 0.94 -5.84
C PRO A 334 -23.52 1.64 -6.41
N GLY A 335 -24.70 1.06 -6.20
CA GLY A 335 -25.96 1.58 -6.71
C GLY A 335 -26.97 1.76 -5.58
N PHE A 336 -27.85 2.76 -5.69
CA PHE A 336 -28.97 2.93 -4.75
C PHE A 336 -30.29 3.19 -5.48
N ARG A 337 -31.41 2.84 -4.85
CA ARG A 337 -32.76 3.07 -5.39
C ARG A 337 -33.41 4.29 -4.76
N ASP A 338 -33.56 4.27 -3.44
CA ASP A 338 -34.34 5.28 -2.71
C ASP A 338 -33.48 6.10 -1.75
N ASP A 339 -32.62 5.44 -0.95
CA ASP A 339 -31.80 6.08 0.07
C ASP A 339 -30.31 5.70 -0.08
N PRO A 340 -29.45 6.65 -0.49
CA PRO A 340 -28.02 6.40 -0.63
C PRO A 340 -27.33 6.07 0.70
N THR A 341 -27.89 6.44 1.85
CA THR A 341 -27.24 6.25 3.17
C THR A 341 -27.19 4.79 3.64
N ARG A 342 -27.90 3.90 2.95
CA ARG A 342 -27.96 2.45 3.26
C ARG A 342 -27.14 1.57 2.33
N SER A 343 -26.38 2.19 1.42
CA SER A 343 -25.56 1.46 0.45
C SER A 343 -24.14 1.22 0.96
N VAL A 344 -23.38 0.50 0.15
CA VAL A 344 -21.94 0.32 0.31
C VAL A 344 -21.17 1.34 -0.51
N TYR A 345 -19.92 1.59 -0.15
CA TYR A 345 -19.06 2.56 -0.82
C TYR A 345 -17.80 1.87 -1.31
N ASN A 346 -17.36 2.23 -2.52
CA ASN A 346 -16.01 1.91 -2.97
C ASN A 346 -15.05 3.00 -2.52
N HIS A 347 -13.78 2.65 -2.36
CA HIS A 347 -12.73 3.62 -2.05
C HIS A 347 -11.45 3.32 -2.82
N GLY A 348 -10.77 4.36 -3.30
CA GLY A 348 -9.53 4.23 -4.05
C GLY A 348 -8.36 4.93 -3.37
N TRP A 349 -7.29 4.19 -3.11
CA TRP A 349 -5.99 4.73 -2.74
C TRP A 349 -5.16 4.99 -3.99
N LEU A 350 -4.61 6.19 -4.15
CA LEU A 350 -3.71 6.54 -5.25
C LEU A 350 -2.29 6.67 -4.71
N MET A 351 -1.40 5.80 -5.17
CA MET A 351 -0.01 5.77 -4.77
C MET A 351 0.83 6.55 -5.79
N GLY A 352 1.40 7.67 -5.35
CA GLY A 352 2.19 8.58 -6.18
C GLY A 352 1.60 9.98 -6.31
N ASN A 353 2.44 10.93 -6.69
CA ASN A 353 2.07 12.33 -6.92
C ASN A 353 1.31 12.51 -8.25
N THR A 354 0.93 13.75 -8.59
CA THR A 354 0.23 14.05 -9.85
C THR A 354 1.03 13.79 -11.11
N ASP A 355 2.36 13.73 -11.02
CA ASP A 355 3.22 13.39 -12.16
C ASP A 355 3.13 11.89 -12.47
N SER A 356 2.91 11.06 -11.44
CA SER A 356 2.76 9.60 -11.58
C SER A 356 1.33 9.20 -11.91
N ILE A 357 0.34 9.87 -11.32
CA ILE A 357 -1.09 9.65 -11.59
C ILE A 357 -1.77 11.01 -11.68
N SER A 358 -2.17 11.43 -12.88
CA SER A 358 -2.72 12.77 -13.12
C SER A 358 -3.99 13.08 -12.32
N GLN A 359 -4.29 14.38 -12.17
CA GLN A 359 -5.56 14.83 -11.56
C GLN A 359 -6.77 14.36 -12.38
N GLU A 360 -6.64 14.28 -13.70
CA GLU A 360 -7.69 13.77 -14.58
C GLU A 360 -7.97 12.29 -14.32
N THR A 361 -6.92 11.47 -14.20
CA THR A 361 -7.06 10.05 -13.84
C THR A 361 -7.70 9.90 -12.46
N GLN A 362 -7.30 10.71 -11.48
CA GLN A 362 -7.93 10.72 -10.15
C GLN A 362 -9.40 11.10 -10.20
N ALA A 363 -9.78 12.13 -10.96
CA ALA A 363 -11.18 12.54 -11.12
C ALA A 363 -12.02 11.45 -11.83
N ASN A 364 -11.44 10.77 -12.82
CA ASN A 364 -12.11 9.66 -13.50
C ASN A 364 -12.33 8.46 -12.56
N LEU A 365 -11.32 8.12 -11.75
CA LEU A 365 -11.45 7.07 -10.72
C LEU A 365 -12.48 7.46 -9.65
N ASP A 366 -12.47 8.71 -9.17
CA ASP A 366 -13.47 9.22 -8.22
C ASP A 366 -14.91 9.00 -8.70
N ARG A 367 -15.18 9.35 -9.97
CA ARG A 367 -16.48 9.16 -10.61
C ARG A 367 -16.87 7.67 -10.72
N LEU A 368 -15.91 6.79 -10.99
CA LEU A 368 -16.17 5.35 -11.16
C LEU A 368 -16.39 4.62 -9.83
N LEU A 369 -15.84 5.15 -8.74
CA LEU A 369 -16.03 4.63 -7.39
C LEU A 369 -17.27 5.21 -6.71
N GLU A 370 -17.86 6.27 -7.27
CA GLU A 370 -19.07 6.89 -6.77
C GLU A 370 -20.26 5.94 -6.79
N MET A 371 -21.04 6.03 -5.72
CA MET A 371 -22.37 5.43 -5.68
C MET A 371 -23.35 6.21 -6.57
N VAL A 372 -24.03 5.52 -7.49
CA VAL A 372 -24.94 6.13 -8.48
C VAL A 372 -26.40 5.65 -8.33
N PRO A 373 -27.41 6.46 -8.71
CA PRO A 373 -28.79 6.01 -8.81
C PRO A 373 -28.93 4.80 -9.77
N ALA A 374 -29.68 3.77 -9.38
CA ALA A 374 -29.81 2.54 -10.16
C ALA A 374 -30.47 2.75 -11.54
N ASN A 375 -31.28 3.80 -11.70
CA ASN A 375 -31.92 4.19 -12.96
C ASN A 375 -30.95 4.85 -13.96
N GLU A 376 -29.83 5.42 -13.49
CA GLU A 376 -28.79 5.99 -14.37
C GLU A 376 -27.93 4.92 -15.05
N ARG A 377 -27.93 3.67 -14.55
CA ARG A 377 -27.22 2.54 -15.17
C ARG A 377 -27.90 1.97 -16.41
N MET A 378 -29.15 2.33 -16.67
CA MET A 378 -29.93 1.77 -17.79
C MET A 378 -29.77 2.54 -19.11
N ASN A 379 -29.04 3.66 -19.12
CA ASN A 379 -28.73 4.41 -20.34
C ASN A 379 -27.24 4.23 -20.69
N PRO A 380 -26.91 3.40 -21.71
CA PRO A 380 -25.53 3.13 -22.10
C PRO A 380 -24.80 4.34 -22.68
#